data_AF-A0AAW2PUJ3-F1
#
_entry.id   AF-A0AAW2PUJ3-F1
#
_cell.length_a   1.000
_cell.length_b   1.000
_cell.length_c   1.000
_cell.angle_alpha   90.00
_cell.angle_beta   90.00
_cell.angle_gamma   90.00
#
_symmetry.space_group_name_H-M   'P 1'
#
loop_
_entity.id
_entity.type
_entity.pdbx_description
1 polymer ?
#
loop_
_entity_poly.entity_id
_entity_poly.type
_entity_poly.pdbx_seq_one_letter_code
_entity_poly.pdbx_strand_id
1 'polypeptide(L)'
;MGGPSPPYYTPLSKPTAASASSATSNHLKKPKLYSLAILTILCSLSYLFGAWQHGGATTPSATSNLGATVPCFSVPQNTSASATQPGSPTATTKLDFATHHSAAVDEGVATLASSTYPPCSIKYSEYTPCEDQKRSLKFPRDRLIYRERHCPEKKERLRCRVPAPYGYKNPFKWPVSRDLVWYANVPHKELTVEKAVQNWIRFEGDRFRFPGGGTMFPNGADAYIDDIGKLINLKDGSIRTAIDTGCGVASWGAYLLSRNILPISFAPRDTHEAQVQFALERGVPALIGVIASKRLPYPSRAFDMAHCSRCLIPWGQYDGTYLIEVDRILRPGGYWILSGPPIRWRKYWRGWERSREDLNAEQMQIENVTKSLCWKKLVEKDDISIWQKPANHLQCKKFRKVFKRPPFCSSQDPDKAWYTSLETCLTPLPEVSDNEEVAGGKLEKWPKRLNAIPPRISKGTINGVTPETFQQDLQLWNRRVSYYKTVNNQLGQAGRYRNILDMNAFLGGFAANLVEDPLWVMNVVPVEAKINTLGVIYERGLIGTYQSWCEAMSTYPRTYDLIHADSIFTLYKDRCEMDDIMLEMDRILRPEGSLIIRDDVDILVKVKDCRCTELGQSDC
;
A
#
# COMPACT_ATOMS: atom_id res chain seq x y z
N MET A 1 8.77 22.96 39.16
CA MET A 1 9.86 23.75 38.57
C MET A 1 9.82 23.54 37.07
N GLY A 2 9.49 24.60 36.32
CA GLY A 2 9.25 24.54 34.88
C GLY A 2 10.56 24.49 34.09
N GLY A 3 10.69 23.48 33.22
CA GLY A 3 11.72 23.39 32.18
C GLY A 3 11.20 23.96 30.85
N PRO A 4 12.10 24.46 29.98
CA PRO A 4 11.73 25.36 28.90
C PRO A 4 11.05 24.66 27.72
N SER A 5 10.06 25.33 27.14
CA SER A 5 9.39 24.97 25.90
C SER A 5 10.38 24.85 24.72
N PRO A 6 10.23 23.86 23.82
CA PRO A 6 11.14 23.67 22.69
C PRO A 6 10.81 24.63 21.51
N PRO A 7 11.80 25.00 20.67
CA PRO A 7 11.61 25.92 19.57
C PRO A 7 10.92 25.25 18.36
N TYR A 8 10.00 26.00 17.75
CA TYR A 8 9.43 25.75 16.43
C TYR A 8 10.53 25.75 15.35
N TYR A 9 10.50 24.77 14.45
CA TYR A 9 11.38 24.72 13.28
C TYR A 9 10.66 25.28 12.05
N THR A 10 11.07 26.46 11.61
CA THR A 10 10.82 27.01 10.27
C THR A 10 11.95 26.60 9.31
N PRO A 11 11.67 26.36 8.01
CA PRO A 11 12.71 26.11 7.02
C PRO A 11 13.61 27.35 6.85
N LEU A 12 14.91 27.12 6.83
CA LEU A 12 16.00 28.10 6.78
C LEU A 12 15.96 28.99 5.52
N SER A 13 15.62 30.27 5.70
CA SER A 13 16.22 31.36 4.92
C SER A 13 17.28 32.04 5.80
N LYS A 14 18.57 31.96 5.44
CA LYS A 14 19.65 32.65 6.18
C LYS A 14 19.72 34.15 5.83
N PRO A 15 20.25 34.98 6.74
CA PRO A 15 20.06 36.43 6.74
C PRO A 15 21.06 37.18 5.86
N THR A 16 20.57 38.19 5.16
CA THR A 16 21.39 39.17 4.43
C THR A 16 22.00 40.17 5.41
N ALA A 17 23.32 40.30 5.39
CA ALA A 17 24.02 41.45 5.93
C ALA A 17 23.69 42.68 5.08
N ALA A 18 23.28 43.78 5.71
CA ALA A 18 23.14 45.07 5.04
C ALA A 18 24.06 46.10 5.69
N SER A 19 25.00 46.57 4.89
CA SER A 19 25.80 47.77 5.09
C SER A 19 24.92 49.02 5.13
N ALA A 20 25.38 50.00 5.91
CA ALA A 20 24.78 51.31 6.14
C ALA A 20 24.53 52.13 4.86
N SER A 21 23.38 52.83 4.77
CA SER A 21 23.32 54.30 4.61
C SER A 21 21.89 54.86 4.50
N SER A 22 21.70 55.95 5.25
CA SER A 22 20.78 57.11 5.13
C SER A 22 19.24 56.99 5.16
N ALA A 23 18.72 57.67 6.20
CA ALA A 23 17.70 58.73 6.17
C ALA A 23 16.20 58.38 6.37
N THR A 24 15.77 58.58 7.63
CA THR A 24 14.58 59.34 8.09
C THR A 24 13.20 59.10 7.46
N SER A 25 12.25 58.59 8.26
CA SER A 25 10.97 59.29 8.55
C SER A 25 10.13 58.49 9.58
N ASN A 26 9.79 59.15 10.69
CA ASN A 26 8.94 58.66 11.76
C ASN A 26 7.45 58.76 11.38
N HIS A 27 6.68 57.67 11.50
CA HIS A 27 5.23 57.75 11.75
C HIS A 27 4.73 56.56 12.58
N LEU A 28 4.64 56.77 13.90
CA LEU A 28 3.88 55.91 14.82
C LEU A 28 2.38 56.05 14.53
N LYS A 29 1.72 54.97 14.11
CA LYS A 29 0.24 54.88 14.06
C LYS A 29 -0.29 54.34 15.41
N LYS A 30 -1.12 55.12 16.08
CA LYS A 30 -1.86 54.73 17.31
C LYS A 30 -2.90 53.64 16.98
N PRO A 31 -3.11 52.63 17.85
CA PRO A 31 -4.17 51.64 17.65
C PRO A 31 -5.56 52.23 17.95
N LYS A 32 -6.53 51.98 17.08
CA LYS A 32 -7.92 52.44 17.22
C LYS A 32 -8.66 51.61 18.29
N LEU A 33 -8.70 52.12 19.52
CA LEU A 33 -9.43 51.56 20.68
C LEU A 33 -10.90 51.19 20.36
N TYR A 34 -11.55 51.89 19.44
CA TYR A 34 -12.91 51.62 18.99
C TYR A 34 -13.11 50.21 18.39
N SER A 35 -12.10 49.68 17.68
CA SER A 35 -12.22 48.35 17.07
C SER A 35 -12.19 47.23 18.11
N LEU A 36 -11.52 47.45 19.25
CA LEU A 36 -11.46 46.49 20.35
C LEU A 36 -12.76 46.48 21.16
N ALA A 37 -13.39 47.65 21.32
CA ALA A 37 -14.69 47.80 21.98
C ALA A 37 -15.82 47.12 21.19
N ILE A 38 -15.83 47.24 19.86
CA ILE A 38 -16.83 46.58 19.01
C ILE A 38 -16.69 45.05 19.08
N LEU A 39 -15.45 44.55 19.06
CA LEU A 39 -15.18 43.11 19.13
C LEU A 39 -15.63 42.50 20.47
N THR A 40 -15.40 43.21 21.58
CA THR A 40 -15.82 42.76 22.92
C THR A 40 -17.33 42.75 23.09
N ILE A 41 -18.04 43.73 22.51
CA ILE A 41 -19.52 43.75 22.51
C ILE A 41 -20.09 42.57 21.70
N LEU A 42 -19.54 42.29 20.52
CA LEU A 42 -19.99 41.17 19.67
C LEU A 42 -19.75 39.80 20.34
N CYS A 43 -18.60 39.61 20.99
CA CYS A 43 -18.32 38.39 21.74
C CYS A 43 -19.27 38.21 22.94
N SER A 44 -19.61 39.30 23.63
CA SER A 44 -20.52 39.27 24.79
C SER A 44 -21.95 38.93 24.38
N LEU A 45 -22.42 39.49 23.25
CA LEU A 45 -23.75 39.17 22.70
C LEU A 45 -23.84 37.71 22.23
N SER A 46 -22.78 37.20 21.62
CA SER A 46 -22.73 35.79 21.18
C SER A 46 -22.78 34.82 22.36
N TYR A 47 -22.11 35.16 23.47
CA TYR A 47 -22.13 34.37 24.70
C TYR A 47 -23.52 34.38 25.36
N LEU A 48 -24.18 35.54 25.45
CA LEU A 48 -25.52 35.65 26.01
C LEU A 48 -26.58 34.92 25.17
N PHE A 49 -26.43 34.91 23.85
CA PHE A 49 -27.33 34.17 22.96
C PHE A 49 -27.17 32.65 23.11
N GLY A 50 -25.93 32.16 23.28
CA GLY A 50 -25.66 30.74 23.57
C GLY A 50 -26.15 30.29 24.94
N ALA A 51 -26.06 31.15 25.96
CA ALA A 51 -26.59 30.88 27.29
C ALA A 51 -28.14 30.82 27.31
N TRP A 52 -28.81 31.58 26.45
CA TRP A 52 -30.27 31.59 26.36
C TRP A 52 -30.85 30.35 25.67
N GLN A 53 -30.12 29.73 24.73
CA GLN A 53 -30.57 28.51 24.03
C GLN A 53 -30.41 27.21 24.86
N HIS A 54 -29.65 27.24 25.96
CA HIS A 54 -29.39 26.06 26.80
C HIS A 54 -30.04 26.13 28.20
N GLY A 55 -30.86 27.14 28.47
CA GLY A 55 -31.62 27.28 29.72
C GLY A 55 -33.09 26.89 29.57
N GLY A 56 -33.42 25.60 29.58
CA GLY A 56 -34.81 25.14 29.53
C GLY A 56 -35.03 23.67 29.87
N ALA A 57 -35.43 23.43 31.13
CA ALA A 57 -36.22 22.32 31.68
C ALA A 57 -35.70 20.86 31.61
N THR A 58 -35.27 20.38 32.78
CA THR A 58 -35.27 18.98 33.23
C THR A 58 -36.66 18.58 33.75
N THR A 59 -37.15 17.37 33.42
CA THR A 59 -38.10 16.53 34.21
C THR A 59 -38.19 15.12 33.57
N PRO A 60 -38.65 14.07 34.29
CA PRO A 60 -37.90 12.80 34.38
C PRO A 60 -38.58 11.57 33.76
N SER A 61 -37.76 10.51 33.71
CA SER A 61 -37.96 9.07 33.44
C SER A 61 -39.38 8.49 33.33
N ALA A 62 -39.56 7.65 32.29
CA ALA A 62 -40.47 6.50 32.33
C ALA A 62 -39.78 5.28 31.69
N THR A 63 -39.60 4.24 32.50
CA THR A 63 -39.23 2.88 32.13
C THR A 63 -40.35 2.20 31.36
N SER A 64 -40.04 1.52 30.26
CA SER A 64 -40.87 0.42 29.76
C SER A 64 -40.01 -0.66 29.11
N ASN A 65 -39.97 -1.81 29.78
CA ASN A 65 -39.59 -3.09 29.21
C ASN A 65 -40.66 -3.50 28.19
N LEU A 66 -40.25 -3.94 27.00
CA LEU A 66 -40.99 -4.95 26.24
C LEU A 66 -40.04 -5.58 25.21
N GLY A 67 -39.56 -6.78 25.55
CA GLY A 67 -39.03 -7.71 24.58
C GLY A 67 -40.17 -8.28 23.73
N ALA A 68 -39.93 -8.37 22.43
CA ALA A 68 -40.77 -9.14 21.52
C ALA A 68 -39.86 -9.78 20.47
N THR A 69 -39.40 -11.00 20.78
CA THR A 69 -38.87 -11.96 19.82
C THR A 69 -40.06 -12.61 19.10
N VAL A 70 -40.04 -12.57 17.77
CA VAL A 70 -40.99 -13.28 16.90
C VAL A 70 -40.33 -14.60 16.48
N PRO A 71 -40.95 -15.78 16.74
CA PRO A 71 -40.36 -17.07 16.41
C PRO A 71 -40.65 -17.46 14.96
N CYS A 72 -39.62 -17.90 14.24
CA CYS A 72 -39.75 -18.56 12.93
C CYS A 72 -39.80 -20.08 13.12
N PHE A 73 -40.89 -20.67 12.63
CA PHE A 73 -41.06 -22.00 12.05
C PHE A 73 -40.27 -23.19 12.61
N SER A 74 -40.99 -24.01 13.37
CA SER A 74 -40.71 -25.40 13.70
C SER A 74 -40.96 -26.35 12.51
N VAL A 75 -40.02 -27.27 12.26
CA VAL A 75 -40.23 -28.50 11.46
C VAL A 75 -40.18 -29.71 12.41
N PRO A 76 -41.06 -30.72 12.29
CA PRO A 76 -41.18 -31.78 13.28
C PRO A 76 -40.11 -32.87 13.12
N GLN A 77 -39.53 -33.30 14.24
CA GLN A 77 -38.92 -34.61 14.39
C GLN A 77 -40.02 -35.67 14.48
N ASN A 78 -39.93 -36.71 13.63
CA ASN A 78 -40.63 -37.97 13.85
C ASN A 78 -39.61 -39.05 14.23
N THR A 79 -39.83 -39.65 15.38
CA THR A 79 -39.13 -40.81 15.93
C THR A 79 -39.97 -42.09 15.73
N SER A 80 -39.26 -43.20 15.50
CA SER A 80 -39.63 -44.61 15.82
C SER A 80 -40.68 -45.29 14.91
N ALA A 81 -40.67 -46.60 14.60
CA ALA A 81 -39.80 -47.78 14.77
C ALA A 81 -40.48 -48.99 14.03
N SER A 82 -39.82 -50.17 14.01
CA SER A 82 -40.28 -51.54 13.62
C SER A 82 -40.22 -51.93 12.12
N ALA A 83 -39.86 -53.14 11.66
CA ALA A 83 -39.43 -54.42 12.28
C ALA A 83 -38.80 -55.41 11.24
N THR A 84 -37.85 -56.25 11.70
CA THR A 84 -37.47 -57.65 11.34
C THR A 84 -37.36 -58.26 9.91
N GLN A 85 -36.16 -58.84 9.64
CA GLN A 85 -35.83 -60.22 9.12
C GLN A 85 -35.61 -60.48 7.58
N PRO A 86 -34.85 -61.53 7.15
CA PRO A 86 -33.52 -61.38 6.52
C PRO A 86 -33.37 -61.94 5.09
N GLY A 87 -32.30 -61.56 4.37
CA GLY A 87 -31.85 -62.21 3.13
C GLY A 87 -30.61 -61.55 2.49
N SER A 88 -29.54 -62.32 2.27
CA SER A 88 -28.27 -61.93 1.61
C SER A 88 -28.37 -61.83 0.07
N PRO A 89 -27.29 -61.55 -0.68
CA PRO A 89 -26.61 -60.26 -0.82
C PRO A 89 -26.52 -59.83 -2.31
N THR A 90 -26.57 -58.54 -2.61
CA THR A 90 -26.09 -58.07 -3.92
C THR A 90 -25.37 -56.75 -3.79
N ALA A 91 -24.08 -56.80 -4.12
CA ALA A 91 -23.15 -55.69 -4.05
C ALA A 91 -23.60 -54.52 -4.93
N THR A 92 -23.77 -53.37 -4.30
CA THR A 92 -23.52 -52.07 -4.93
C THR A 92 -22.64 -51.29 -3.98
N THR A 93 -21.34 -51.31 -4.21
CA THR A 93 -20.37 -50.43 -3.54
C THR A 93 -20.67 -49.01 -3.97
N LYS A 94 -21.58 -48.35 -3.24
CA LYS A 94 -21.77 -46.91 -3.33
C LYS A 94 -20.53 -46.29 -2.71
N LEU A 95 -19.59 -45.86 -3.55
CA LEU A 95 -18.40 -45.15 -3.09
C LEU A 95 -18.86 -43.88 -2.36
N ASP A 96 -18.64 -43.88 -1.06
CA ASP A 96 -18.87 -42.73 -0.20
C ASP A 96 -17.68 -41.77 -0.35
N PHE A 97 -17.97 -40.56 -0.83
CA PHE A 97 -17.00 -39.47 -0.94
C PHE A 97 -17.18 -38.44 0.18
N ALA A 98 -17.98 -38.76 1.21
CA ALA A 98 -18.06 -37.95 2.41
C ALA A 98 -16.73 -38.02 3.18
N THR A 99 -16.28 -36.88 3.68
CA THR A 99 -15.11 -36.76 4.54
C THR A 99 -15.32 -37.55 5.83
N HIS A 100 -14.66 -38.70 5.98
CA HIS A 100 -14.67 -39.53 7.20
C HIS A 100 -13.79 -38.97 8.34
N HIS A 101 -13.21 -37.79 8.18
CA HIS A 101 -12.56 -37.04 9.26
C HIS A 101 -13.48 -35.90 9.73
N SER A 102 -14.62 -36.27 10.32
CA SER A 102 -15.20 -35.40 11.34
C SER A 102 -14.43 -35.69 12.62
N ALA A 103 -13.67 -34.71 13.11
CA ALA A 103 -13.15 -34.79 14.46
C ALA A 103 -14.35 -34.83 15.40
N ALA A 104 -14.73 -36.03 15.84
CA ALA A 104 -15.54 -36.17 17.02
C ALA A 104 -14.75 -35.47 18.13
N VAL A 105 -15.38 -34.46 18.74
CA VAL A 105 -14.85 -33.77 19.91
C VAL A 105 -14.88 -34.80 21.03
N ASP A 106 -13.81 -35.56 21.17
CA ASP A 106 -13.61 -36.47 22.30
C ASP A 106 -13.38 -35.58 23.52
N GLU A 107 -14.24 -35.72 24.54
CA GLU A 107 -14.28 -34.95 25.79
C GLU A 107 -13.07 -35.23 26.72
N GLY A 108 -11.86 -35.33 26.16
CA GLY A 108 -10.65 -35.76 26.88
C GLY A 108 -9.39 -34.95 26.60
N VAL A 109 -9.47 -33.85 25.83
CA VAL A 109 -8.32 -32.96 25.65
C VAL A 109 -8.39 -31.85 26.70
N ALA A 110 -7.38 -31.81 27.58
CA ALA A 110 -7.17 -30.72 28.52
C ALA A 110 -7.47 -29.39 27.85
N THR A 111 -8.44 -28.65 28.40
CA THR A 111 -8.87 -27.33 27.95
C THR A 111 -7.65 -26.42 27.81
N LEU A 112 -7.08 -26.35 26.60
CA LEU A 112 -6.15 -25.30 26.21
C LEU A 112 -6.93 -24.00 26.41
N ALA A 113 -6.47 -23.17 27.35
CA ALA A 113 -7.10 -21.91 27.68
C ALA A 113 -7.33 -21.12 26.39
N SER A 114 -8.61 -20.95 26.05
CA SER A 114 -9.06 -20.17 24.91
C SER A 114 -8.62 -18.71 25.10
N SER A 115 -7.55 -18.30 24.42
CA SER A 115 -7.08 -16.91 24.40
C SER A 115 -8.11 -16.05 23.68
N THR A 116 -8.93 -15.32 24.42
CA THR A 116 -9.88 -14.35 23.85
C THR A 116 -9.21 -13.00 23.73
N TYR A 117 -9.08 -12.43 22.52
CA TYR A 117 -8.50 -11.10 22.36
C TYR A 117 -9.56 -9.98 22.49
N PRO A 118 -9.51 -9.13 23.55
CA PRO A 118 -10.46 -8.05 23.71
C PRO A 118 -10.25 -6.97 22.63
N PRO A 119 -11.24 -6.09 22.38
CA PRO A 119 -11.01 -4.92 21.55
C PRO A 119 -9.99 -3.98 22.22
N CYS A 120 -9.07 -3.41 21.44
CA CYS A 120 -8.18 -2.36 21.89
C CYS A 120 -8.97 -1.07 22.19
N SER A 121 -8.37 -0.15 22.94
CA SER A 121 -8.89 1.22 23.07
C SER A 121 -9.03 1.89 21.70
N ILE A 122 -10.09 2.69 21.52
CA ILE A 122 -10.40 3.40 20.26
C ILE A 122 -9.24 4.27 19.75
N LYS A 123 -8.34 4.74 20.63
CA LYS A 123 -7.12 5.47 20.25
C LYS A 123 -6.18 4.69 19.31
N TYR A 124 -6.34 3.37 19.25
CA TYR A 124 -5.57 2.49 18.37
C TYR A 124 -6.27 2.24 17.02
N SER A 125 -7.38 2.91 16.71
CA SER A 125 -8.13 2.69 15.46
C SER A 125 -7.25 2.83 14.21
N GLU A 126 -6.20 3.64 14.27
CA GLU A 126 -5.24 3.88 13.17
C GLU A 126 -3.83 3.37 13.49
N TYR A 127 -3.74 2.36 14.34
CA TYR A 127 -2.49 1.77 14.77
C TYR A 127 -1.78 1.06 13.61
N THR A 128 -0.61 1.60 13.25
CA THR A 128 0.33 1.02 12.28
C THR A 128 1.61 0.66 13.05
N PRO A 129 1.75 -0.58 13.54
CA PRO A 129 2.76 -0.91 14.55
C PRO A 129 4.19 -0.54 14.12
N CYS A 130 4.51 -0.83 12.88
CA CYS A 130 5.82 -0.63 12.27
C CYS A 130 6.05 0.80 11.74
N GLU A 131 5.03 1.65 11.75
CA GLU A 131 5.08 3.04 11.29
C GLU A 131 4.65 3.99 12.43
N ASP A 132 4.89 3.58 13.69
CA ASP A 132 4.48 4.32 14.88
C ASP A 132 5.27 5.63 15.03
N GLN A 133 4.55 6.75 15.06
CA GLN A 133 5.17 8.07 15.09
C GLN A 133 6.11 8.24 16.29
N LYS A 134 5.71 7.82 17.50
CA LYS A 134 6.51 8.02 18.71
C LYS A 134 7.81 7.22 18.68
N ARG A 135 7.75 5.99 18.18
CA ARG A 135 8.91 5.13 17.96
C ARG A 135 9.82 5.70 16.89
N SER A 136 9.26 6.11 15.76
CA SER A 136 9.98 6.74 14.65
C SER A 136 10.86 7.90 15.11
N LEU A 137 10.39 8.77 16.00
CA LEU A 137 11.17 9.93 16.48
C LEU A 137 12.47 9.56 17.23
N LYS A 138 12.66 8.30 17.63
CA LYS A 138 13.87 7.81 18.32
C LYS A 138 15.05 7.51 17.38
N PHE A 139 14.81 7.53 16.07
CA PHE A 139 15.79 7.15 15.05
C PHE A 139 16.41 8.37 14.34
N PRO A 140 17.55 8.20 13.66
CA PRO A 140 18.26 9.30 12.99
C PRO A 140 17.39 10.07 11.98
N ARG A 141 17.59 11.39 11.96
CA ARG A 141 16.92 12.28 10.99
C ARG A 141 17.57 12.27 9.61
N ASP A 142 18.87 11.96 9.55
CA ASP A 142 19.59 11.86 8.29
C ASP A 142 18.90 10.86 7.34
N ARG A 143 18.83 11.22 6.06
CA ARG A 143 18.17 10.43 5.00
C ARG A 143 16.74 10.01 5.31
N LEU A 144 16.06 10.69 6.23
CA LEU A 144 14.72 10.33 6.70
C LEU A 144 14.62 8.92 7.30
N ILE A 145 15.70 8.37 7.88
CA ILE A 145 15.72 7.03 8.49
C ILE A 145 14.61 6.89 9.56
N TYR A 146 14.31 7.96 10.29
CA TYR A 146 13.20 7.97 11.23
C TYR A 146 11.82 7.66 10.62
N ARG A 147 11.63 7.84 9.31
CA ARG A 147 10.40 7.50 8.58
C ARG A 147 10.43 6.10 7.96
N GLU A 148 11.52 5.36 8.15
CA GLU A 148 11.52 3.95 7.84
C GLU A 148 10.62 3.18 8.80
N ARG A 149 10.33 1.95 8.39
CA ARG A 149 9.67 0.97 9.22
C ARG A 149 10.52 0.63 10.45
N HIS A 150 9.93 0.85 11.62
CA HIS A 150 10.48 0.49 12.94
C HIS A 150 9.43 -0.30 13.72
N CYS A 151 9.54 -1.63 13.74
CA CYS A 151 8.55 -2.50 14.36
C CYS A 151 8.70 -2.61 15.89
N PRO A 152 7.60 -2.87 16.62
CA PRO A 152 7.65 -3.17 18.05
C PRO A 152 8.31 -4.53 18.32
N GLU A 153 9.03 -4.62 19.44
CA GLU A 153 9.53 -5.89 19.96
C GLU A 153 8.36 -6.81 20.36
N LYS A 154 8.60 -8.12 20.49
CA LYS A 154 7.56 -9.13 20.82
C LYS A 154 6.71 -8.75 22.05
N LYS A 155 7.34 -8.18 23.08
CA LYS A 155 6.69 -7.75 24.34
C LYS A 155 5.84 -6.46 24.21
N GLU A 156 6.07 -5.68 23.16
CA GLU A 156 5.38 -4.41 22.91
C GLU A 156 4.17 -4.57 21.97
N ARG A 157 3.99 -5.77 21.41
CA ARG A 157 2.90 -6.08 20.47
C ARG A 157 1.55 -6.06 21.21
N LEU A 158 0.57 -5.40 20.61
CA LEU A 158 -0.78 -5.40 21.13
C LEU A 158 -1.41 -6.80 20.99
N ARG A 159 -1.99 -7.28 22.09
CA ARG A 159 -2.77 -8.52 22.17
C ARG A 159 -4.27 -8.18 22.28
N CYS A 160 -4.76 -7.41 21.33
CA CYS A 160 -6.14 -6.94 21.26
C CYS A 160 -6.52 -6.63 19.81
N ARG A 161 -7.82 -6.69 19.51
CA ARG A 161 -8.38 -6.42 18.17
C ARG A 161 -8.52 -4.92 17.94
N VAL A 162 -7.98 -4.40 16.84
CA VAL A 162 -7.96 -2.95 16.57
C VAL A 162 -9.34 -2.49 16.13
N PRO A 163 -10.04 -1.62 16.90
CA PRO A 163 -11.41 -1.23 16.57
C PRO A 163 -11.47 -0.33 15.33
N ALA A 164 -12.58 -0.41 14.59
CA ALA A 164 -12.92 0.56 13.56
C ALA A 164 -13.28 1.94 14.18
N PRO A 165 -13.07 3.06 13.47
CA PRO A 165 -13.57 4.35 13.92
C PRO A 165 -15.10 4.34 14.02
N TYR A 166 -15.66 5.21 14.86
CA TYR A 166 -17.10 5.29 15.07
C TYR A 166 -17.83 5.62 13.76
N GLY A 167 -18.82 4.80 13.42
CA GLY A 167 -19.61 4.97 12.20
C GLY A 167 -18.90 4.57 10.91
N TYR A 168 -17.81 3.78 10.98
CA TYR A 168 -17.16 3.21 9.80
C TYR A 168 -18.17 2.54 8.86
N LYS A 169 -18.00 2.76 7.55
CA LYS A 169 -18.86 2.21 6.50
C LYS A 169 -18.05 1.46 5.48
N ASN A 170 -18.68 0.50 4.82
CA ASN A 170 -18.11 -0.10 3.62
C ASN A 170 -17.79 0.98 2.58
N PRO A 171 -16.59 0.96 1.99
CA PRO A 171 -16.23 1.89 0.92
C PRO A 171 -17.18 1.80 -0.28
N PHE A 172 -17.22 2.88 -1.06
CA PHE A 172 -17.99 2.88 -2.30
C PHE A 172 -17.49 1.77 -3.25
N LYS A 173 -18.34 1.31 -4.16
CA LYS A 173 -17.90 0.37 -5.19
C LYS A 173 -17.00 1.06 -6.21
N TRP A 174 -16.00 0.35 -6.73
CA TRP A 174 -15.20 0.85 -7.85
C TRP A 174 -16.09 1.00 -9.11
N PRO A 175 -15.96 2.05 -9.93
CA PRO A 175 -14.96 3.13 -9.86
C PRO A 175 -15.38 4.35 -9.01
N VAL A 176 -16.56 4.36 -8.38
CA VAL A 176 -17.02 5.51 -7.59
C VAL A 176 -16.09 5.79 -6.41
N SER A 177 -15.54 4.75 -5.78
CA SER A 177 -14.54 4.89 -4.71
C SER A 177 -13.28 5.62 -5.14
N ARG A 178 -12.95 5.63 -6.45
CA ARG A 178 -11.81 6.41 -6.96
C ARG A 178 -11.94 7.88 -6.55
N ASP A 179 -13.14 8.42 -6.51
CA ASP A 179 -13.36 9.86 -6.32
C ASP A 179 -14.03 10.18 -4.98
N LEU A 180 -14.47 9.17 -4.20
CA LEU A 180 -15.23 9.35 -2.97
C LEU A 180 -14.76 8.44 -1.83
N VAL A 181 -14.66 9.01 -0.62
CA VAL A 181 -14.40 8.29 0.64
C VAL A 181 -15.36 8.79 1.71
N TRP A 182 -15.86 7.92 2.59
CA TRP A 182 -16.66 8.35 3.74
C TRP A 182 -15.82 9.10 4.76
N TYR A 183 -16.35 10.20 5.31
CA TYR A 183 -15.67 10.94 6.38
C TYR A 183 -15.40 10.04 7.59
N ALA A 184 -16.39 9.22 7.97
CA ALA A 184 -16.29 8.33 9.12
C ALA A 184 -15.17 7.28 9.02
N ASN A 185 -14.71 6.95 7.81
CA ASN A 185 -13.64 5.97 7.61
C ASN A 185 -12.24 6.55 7.88
N VAL A 186 -12.08 7.87 7.66
CA VAL A 186 -10.82 8.61 7.82
C VAL A 186 -11.16 9.99 8.38
N PRO A 187 -11.47 10.13 9.68
CA PRO A 187 -12.13 11.30 10.25
C PRO A 187 -11.22 12.56 10.43
N HIS A 188 -10.30 12.78 9.49
CA HIS A 188 -9.26 13.81 9.51
C HIS A 188 -9.52 14.89 8.46
N LYS A 189 -9.62 16.16 8.88
CA LYS A 189 -9.95 17.30 7.97
C LYS A 189 -8.73 18.16 7.62
N GLU A 190 -7.60 17.93 8.26
CA GLU A 190 -6.37 18.72 8.17
C GLU A 190 -5.92 18.88 6.71
N LEU A 191 -5.92 17.78 5.97
CA LEU A 191 -5.55 17.78 4.55
C LEU A 191 -6.51 18.62 3.68
N THR A 192 -7.79 18.69 4.05
CA THR A 192 -8.79 19.50 3.31
C THR A 192 -8.56 20.99 3.49
N VAL A 193 -8.00 21.40 4.63
CA VAL A 193 -7.65 22.79 4.90
C VAL A 193 -6.33 23.14 4.20
N GLU A 194 -5.29 22.33 4.43
CA GLU A 194 -3.93 22.55 3.91
C GLU A 194 -3.83 22.50 2.38
N LYS A 195 -4.68 21.69 1.72
CA LYS A 195 -4.65 21.49 0.27
C LYS A 195 -5.88 22.00 -0.47
N ALA A 196 -6.71 22.83 0.18
CA ALA A 196 -7.95 23.36 -0.39
C ALA A 196 -7.75 24.00 -1.78
N VAL A 197 -6.70 24.82 -1.93
CA VAL A 197 -6.40 25.57 -3.18
C VAL A 197 -5.92 24.66 -4.31
N GLN A 198 -5.41 23.47 -3.99
CA GLN A 198 -4.82 22.55 -4.98
C GLN A 198 -5.81 21.53 -5.54
N ASN A 199 -7.07 21.55 -5.09
CA ASN A 199 -8.10 20.57 -5.46
C ASN A 199 -7.65 19.11 -5.25
N TRP A 200 -6.90 18.82 -4.17
CA TRP A 200 -6.54 17.43 -3.86
C TRP A 200 -7.73 16.67 -3.29
N ILE A 201 -8.43 17.30 -2.35
CA ILE A 201 -9.51 16.72 -1.56
C ILE A 201 -10.47 17.83 -1.16
N ARG A 202 -11.76 17.53 -1.16
CA ARG A 202 -12.83 18.41 -0.68
C ARG A 202 -13.68 17.68 0.34
N PHE A 203 -14.04 18.34 1.42
CA PHE A 203 -15.01 17.81 2.38
C PHE A 203 -16.43 18.22 1.95
N GLU A 204 -17.33 17.23 1.79
CA GLU A 204 -18.70 17.39 1.30
C GLU A 204 -19.69 16.76 2.28
N GLY A 205 -19.78 17.28 3.50
CA GLY A 205 -20.72 16.83 4.52
C GLY A 205 -20.29 15.52 5.19
N ASP A 206 -20.72 14.37 4.66
CA ASP A 206 -20.42 13.05 5.21
C ASP A 206 -19.34 12.28 4.42
N ARG A 207 -18.72 12.93 3.43
CA ARG A 207 -17.76 12.33 2.51
C ARG A 207 -16.65 13.30 2.11
N PHE A 208 -15.55 12.74 1.64
CA PHE A 208 -14.50 13.42 0.93
C PHE A 208 -14.62 13.15 -0.56
N ARG A 209 -14.36 14.18 -1.38
CA ARG A 209 -14.23 14.09 -2.84
C ARG A 209 -12.81 14.33 -3.29
N PHE A 210 -12.32 13.51 -4.21
CA PHE A 210 -10.99 13.59 -4.81
C PHE A 210 -11.13 13.90 -6.30
N PRO A 211 -11.03 15.17 -6.73
CA PRO A 211 -11.23 15.53 -8.13
C PRO A 211 -9.99 15.26 -9.00
N GLY A 212 -8.98 14.55 -8.48
CA GLY A 212 -7.74 14.24 -9.19
C GLY A 212 -6.78 15.42 -9.34
N GLY A 213 -7.03 16.54 -8.66
CA GLY A 213 -6.18 17.72 -8.71
C GLY A 213 -4.83 17.52 -8.03
N GLY A 214 -3.89 18.38 -8.37
CA GLY A 214 -2.53 18.40 -7.83
C GLY A 214 -1.80 19.67 -8.21
N THR A 215 -0.72 20.02 -7.49
CA THR A 215 0.10 21.17 -7.89
C THR A 215 0.62 21.01 -9.32
N MET A 216 1.01 19.78 -9.71
CA MET A 216 1.46 19.44 -11.06
C MET A 216 0.34 18.92 -11.96
N PHE A 217 -0.89 18.84 -11.44
CA PHE A 217 -2.06 18.37 -12.18
C PHE A 217 -3.16 19.45 -12.13
N PRO A 218 -2.90 20.68 -12.62
CA PRO A 218 -3.88 21.77 -12.54
C PRO A 218 -5.17 21.45 -13.31
N ASN A 219 -5.07 20.63 -14.37
CA ASN A 219 -6.19 20.14 -15.17
C ASN A 219 -6.64 18.72 -14.78
N GLY A 220 -6.19 18.22 -13.63
CA GLY A 220 -6.46 16.86 -13.15
C GLY A 220 -5.43 15.81 -13.62
N ALA A 221 -5.34 14.72 -12.86
CA ALA A 221 -4.38 13.64 -13.09
C ALA A 221 -4.58 12.92 -14.44
N ASP A 222 -5.82 12.83 -14.94
CA ASP A 222 -6.10 12.19 -16.23
C ASP A 222 -5.46 12.96 -17.40
N ALA A 223 -5.64 14.29 -17.44
CA ALA A 223 -5.02 15.15 -18.45
C ALA A 223 -3.49 15.10 -18.39
N TYR A 224 -2.92 15.02 -17.18
CA TYR A 224 -1.49 14.84 -17.00
C TYR A 224 -0.99 13.49 -17.55
N ILE A 225 -1.74 12.41 -17.34
CA ILE A 225 -1.42 11.09 -17.91
C ILE A 225 -1.53 11.12 -19.44
N ASP A 226 -2.47 11.88 -20.00
CA ASP A 226 -2.54 12.11 -21.45
C ASP A 226 -1.32 12.87 -21.99
N ASP A 227 -0.82 13.85 -21.24
CA ASP A 227 0.40 14.56 -21.62
C ASP A 227 1.61 13.63 -21.61
N ILE A 228 1.73 12.72 -20.63
CA ILE A 228 2.73 11.64 -20.67
C ILE A 228 2.50 10.73 -21.89
N GLY A 229 1.25 10.37 -22.18
CA GLY A 229 0.87 9.52 -23.31
C GLY A 229 1.18 10.10 -24.70
N LYS A 230 1.38 11.42 -24.80
CA LYS A 230 1.87 12.10 -26.00
C LYS A 230 3.39 11.99 -26.16
N LEU A 231 4.12 11.69 -25.07
CA LEU A 231 5.58 11.64 -25.02
C LEU A 231 6.12 10.21 -25.09
N ILE A 232 5.41 9.25 -24.50
CA ILE A 232 5.71 7.81 -24.54
C ILE A 232 4.43 7.01 -24.74
N ASN A 233 4.54 5.79 -25.29
CA ASN A 233 3.37 4.96 -25.55
C ASN A 233 2.85 4.29 -24.26
N LEU A 234 1.66 4.70 -23.81
CA LEU A 234 0.98 4.10 -22.66
C LEU A 234 -0.11 3.09 -23.05
N LYS A 235 -0.34 2.84 -24.35
CA LYS A 235 -1.53 2.13 -24.87
C LYS A 235 -1.22 0.76 -25.46
N ASP A 236 0.02 0.49 -25.86
CA ASP A 236 0.37 -0.75 -26.56
C ASP A 236 0.59 -1.96 -25.65
N GLY A 237 0.46 -1.80 -24.33
CA GLY A 237 0.65 -2.86 -23.33
C GLY A 237 2.12 -3.15 -23.00
N SER A 238 3.07 -2.35 -23.48
CA SER A 238 4.48 -2.46 -23.09
C SER A 238 4.72 -2.03 -21.64
N ILE A 239 4.00 -1.01 -21.18
CA ILE A 239 3.98 -0.56 -19.79
C ILE A 239 2.78 -1.21 -19.11
N ARG A 240 3.03 -2.00 -18.07
CA ARG A 240 1.98 -2.66 -17.28
C ARG A 240 2.08 -2.34 -15.80
N THR A 241 3.29 -2.29 -15.25
CA THR A 241 3.52 -2.07 -13.82
C THR A 241 4.26 -0.76 -13.59
N ALA A 242 3.77 0.09 -12.69
CA ALA A 242 4.40 1.37 -12.37
C ALA A 242 4.60 1.55 -10.86
N ILE A 243 5.60 2.35 -10.47
CA ILE A 243 5.80 2.77 -9.07
C ILE A 243 5.68 4.29 -8.95
N ASP A 244 4.92 4.76 -7.97
CA ASP A 244 4.66 6.18 -7.71
C ASP A 244 5.22 6.58 -6.34
N THR A 245 6.33 7.31 -6.35
CA THR A 245 7.07 7.71 -5.14
C THR A 245 6.55 9.05 -4.63
N GLY A 246 6.25 9.15 -3.33
CA GLY A 246 5.72 10.41 -2.75
C GLY A 246 4.33 10.74 -3.28
N CYS A 247 3.50 9.72 -3.44
CA CYS A 247 2.23 9.75 -4.17
C CYS A 247 1.13 10.69 -3.62
N GLY A 248 1.30 11.22 -2.41
CA GLY A 248 0.23 11.93 -1.71
C GLY A 248 -1.01 11.04 -1.55
N VAL A 249 -2.17 11.53 -1.99
CA VAL A 249 -3.43 10.76 -2.03
C VAL A 249 -3.51 9.78 -3.21
N ALA A 250 -2.42 9.57 -3.95
CA ALA A 250 -2.29 8.67 -5.10
C ALA A 250 -3.21 9.01 -6.28
N SER A 251 -3.44 10.31 -6.56
CA SER A 251 -4.26 10.73 -7.71
C SER A 251 -3.71 10.22 -9.05
N TRP A 252 -2.39 10.27 -9.25
CA TRP A 252 -1.79 9.72 -10.47
C TRP A 252 -2.07 8.22 -10.60
N GLY A 253 -1.78 7.43 -9.56
CA GLY A 253 -2.07 6.00 -9.55
C GLY A 253 -3.56 5.68 -9.77
N ALA A 254 -4.46 6.41 -9.13
CA ALA A 254 -5.90 6.21 -9.22
C ALA A 254 -6.43 6.33 -10.67
N TYR A 255 -5.94 7.33 -11.41
CA TYR A 255 -6.36 7.57 -12.80
C TYR A 255 -5.58 6.72 -13.80
N LEU A 256 -4.34 6.33 -13.47
CA LEU A 256 -3.51 5.45 -14.30
C LEU A 256 -4.12 4.05 -14.50
N LEU A 257 -4.89 3.57 -13.52
CA LEU A 257 -5.65 2.31 -13.61
C LEU A 257 -6.59 2.28 -14.83
N SER A 258 -7.13 3.43 -15.26
CA SER A 258 -7.97 3.51 -16.48
C SER A 258 -7.20 3.21 -17.77
N ARG A 259 -5.86 3.29 -17.73
CA ARG A 259 -4.95 2.94 -18.83
C ARG A 259 -4.47 1.50 -18.73
N ASN A 260 -5.05 0.71 -17.84
CA ASN A 260 -4.68 -0.67 -17.59
C ASN A 260 -3.19 -0.83 -17.23
N ILE A 261 -2.66 0.17 -16.51
CA ILE A 261 -1.34 0.15 -15.91
C ILE A 261 -1.56 0.08 -14.40
N LEU A 262 -1.01 -0.94 -13.75
CA LEU A 262 -1.11 -1.16 -12.31
C LEU A 262 0.00 -0.40 -11.59
N PRO A 263 -0.32 0.67 -10.84
CA PRO A 263 0.64 1.36 -9.99
C PRO A 263 0.80 0.63 -8.65
N ILE A 264 1.96 0.81 -8.02
CA ILE A 264 2.10 0.79 -6.56
C ILE A 264 2.49 2.19 -6.12
N SER A 265 1.58 2.85 -5.41
CA SER A 265 1.83 4.16 -4.82
C SER A 265 2.41 4.01 -3.42
N PHE A 266 3.46 4.76 -3.09
CA PHE A 266 3.98 4.72 -1.73
C PHE A 266 4.50 6.07 -1.26
N ALA A 267 4.28 6.34 0.03
CA ALA A 267 4.71 7.54 0.71
C ALA A 267 4.89 7.21 2.21
N PRO A 268 5.75 7.96 2.93
CA PRO A 268 5.88 7.76 4.37
C PRO A 268 4.56 8.10 5.08
N ARG A 269 4.36 7.58 6.30
CA ARG A 269 3.26 8.04 7.15
C ARG A 269 3.39 9.55 7.33
N ASP A 270 2.39 10.28 6.85
CA ASP A 270 2.47 11.73 6.74
C ASP A 270 2.02 12.44 8.02
N THR A 271 2.36 13.71 8.15
CA THR A 271 2.03 14.54 9.32
C THR A 271 0.57 14.98 9.38
N HIS A 272 -0.18 14.80 8.29
CA HIS A 272 -1.63 14.99 8.20
C HIS A 272 -2.37 13.64 8.28
N GLU A 273 -1.66 12.62 8.76
CA GLU A 273 -2.12 11.31 9.24
C GLU A 273 -2.75 10.35 8.22
N ALA A 274 -3.14 10.79 7.01
CA ALA A 274 -4.11 10.03 6.22
C ALA A 274 -3.87 9.89 4.69
N GLN A 275 -2.79 10.41 4.09
CA GLN A 275 -2.67 10.46 2.62
C GLN A 275 -2.70 9.07 1.95
N VAL A 276 -1.86 8.14 2.43
CA VAL A 276 -1.86 6.75 1.94
C VAL A 276 -3.14 6.02 2.35
N GLN A 277 -3.71 6.31 3.52
CA GLN A 277 -4.99 5.75 3.97
C GLN A 277 -6.13 6.13 3.02
N PHE A 278 -6.19 7.39 2.56
CA PHE A 278 -7.15 7.81 1.53
C PHE A 278 -6.96 7.04 0.22
N ALA A 279 -5.73 6.81 -0.23
CA ALA A 279 -5.49 6.00 -1.42
C ALA A 279 -6.08 4.58 -1.28
N LEU A 280 -5.85 3.94 -0.13
CA LEU A 280 -6.37 2.60 0.19
C LEU A 280 -7.90 2.57 0.32
N GLU A 281 -8.50 3.57 0.97
CA GLU A 281 -9.97 3.73 1.07
C GLU A 281 -10.64 3.98 -0.29
N ARG A 282 -9.94 4.62 -1.23
CA ARG A 282 -10.41 4.80 -2.61
C ARG A 282 -10.28 3.53 -3.46
N GLY A 283 -9.53 2.55 -3.00
CA GLY A 283 -9.26 1.31 -3.73
C GLY A 283 -8.07 1.39 -4.69
N VAL A 284 -7.07 2.22 -4.38
CA VAL A 284 -5.83 2.40 -5.14
C VAL A 284 -4.72 1.58 -4.48
N PRO A 285 -3.91 0.79 -5.23
CA PRO A 285 -2.80 0.05 -4.64
C PRO A 285 -1.77 0.99 -4.02
N ALA A 286 -1.58 0.87 -2.70
CA ALA A 286 -0.62 1.70 -1.99
C ALA A 286 0.03 0.98 -0.78
N LEU A 287 1.17 1.50 -0.34
CA LEU A 287 1.89 1.08 0.87
C LEU A 287 2.47 2.29 1.60
N ILE A 288 2.61 2.18 2.92
CA ILE A 288 3.42 3.12 3.68
C ILE A 288 4.89 2.75 3.44
N GLY A 289 5.71 3.74 3.09
CA GLY A 289 7.14 3.49 2.90
C GLY A 289 7.92 4.72 2.45
N VAL A 290 9.25 4.64 2.56
CA VAL A 290 10.17 5.73 2.19
C VAL A 290 11.40 5.14 1.51
N ILE A 291 12.02 5.90 0.61
CA ILE A 291 13.38 5.60 0.13
C ILE A 291 14.35 6.34 1.05
N ALA A 292 15.07 5.60 1.89
CA ALA A 292 15.97 6.15 2.90
C ALA A 292 17.31 5.38 2.91
N SER A 293 17.52 4.49 3.87
CA SER A 293 18.71 3.64 4.00
C SER A 293 18.51 2.21 3.52
N LYS A 294 17.26 1.75 3.37
CA LYS A 294 16.90 0.39 2.93
C LYS A 294 16.37 0.34 1.50
N ARG A 295 16.58 -0.81 0.83
CA ARG A 295 15.97 -1.15 -0.46
C ARG A 295 14.46 -1.15 -0.33
N LEU A 296 13.79 -0.70 -1.39
CA LEU A 296 12.36 -0.89 -1.54
C LEU A 296 12.04 -2.38 -1.63
N PRO A 297 10.93 -2.86 -1.03
CA PRO A 297 10.61 -4.29 -0.88
C PRO A 297 10.09 -4.92 -2.18
N TYR A 298 10.80 -4.69 -3.27
CA TYR A 298 10.53 -5.18 -4.62
C TYR A 298 11.80 -5.85 -5.19
N PRO A 299 11.63 -6.87 -6.05
CA PRO A 299 12.74 -7.51 -6.74
C PRO A 299 13.37 -6.54 -7.74
N SER A 300 14.54 -6.89 -8.28
CA SER A 300 15.07 -6.16 -9.41
C SER A 300 14.18 -6.32 -10.63
N ARG A 301 14.18 -5.31 -11.52
CA ARG A 301 13.39 -5.34 -12.77
C ARG A 301 11.89 -5.53 -12.52
N ALA A 302 11.37 -4.96 -11.44
CA ALA A 302 9.97 -5.03 -11.03
C ALA A 302 9.04 -4.11 -11.83
N PHE A 303 9.45 -2.91 -12.25
CA PHE A 303 8.52 -1.92 -12.84
C PHE A 303 8.90 -1.53 -14.27
N ASP A 304 7.91 -1.24 -15.11
CA ASP A 304 8.11 -0.68 -16.46
C ASP A 304 8.31 0.84 -16.41
N MET A 305 7.74 1.47 -15.39
CA MET A 305 7.73 2.92 -15.23
C MET A 305 7.87 3.31 -13.75
N ALA A 306 8.71 4.28 -13.46
CA ALA A 306 8.83 4.91 -12.14
C ALA A 306 8.46 6.39 -12.28
N HIS A 307 7.65 6.89 -11.36
CA HIS A 307 7.10 8.25 -11.40
C HIS A 307 7.34 8.98 -10.07
N CYS A 308 7.73 10.24 -10.17
CA CYS A 308 7.76 11.19 -9.08
C CYS A 308 7.19 12.53 -9.56
N SER A 309 6.19 13.04 -8.84
CA SER A 309 5.67 14.39 -9.02
C SER A 309 5.78 15.15 -7.69
N ARG A 310 6.74 16.08 -7.60
CA ARG A 310 7.08 16.83 -6.37
C ARG A 310 7.24 15.93 -5.13
N CYS A 311 7.87 14.76 -5.29
CA CYS A 311 7.97 13.76 -4.22
C CYS A 311 8.95 14.12 -3.08
N LEU A 312 9.68 15.24 -3.17
CA LEU A 312 10.66 15.71 -2.19
C LEU A 312 11.80 14.72 -1.90
N ILE A 313 12.06 13.80 -2.83
CA ILE A 313 13.21 12.89 -2.77
C ILE A 313 14.39 13.61 -3.42
N PRO A 314 15.52 13.79 -2.72
CA PRO A 314 16.68 14.48 -3.28
C PRO A 314 17.46 13.53 -4.19
N TRP A 315 16.94 13.28 -5.38
CA TRP A 315 17.39 12.26 -6.34
C TRP A 315 18.89 12.31 -6.68
N GLY A 316 19.47 13.51 -6.71
CA GLY A 316 20.90 13.72 -7.00
C GLY A 316 21.84 13.60 -5.80
N GLN A 317 21.33 13.52 -4.56
CA GLN A 317 22.13 13.48 -3.35
C GLN A 317 22.62 12.06 -3.00
N TYR A 318 23.51 11.97 -2.00
CA TYR A 318 24.06 10.71 -1.47
C TYR A 318 24.63 9.83 -2.59
N ASP A 319 25.46 10.41 -3.45
CA ASP A 319 26.06 9.74 -4.63
C ASP A 319 25.03 9.09 -5.57
N GLY A 320 23.81 9.65 -5.64
CA GLY A 320 22.74 9.15 -6.49
C GLY A 320 22.08 7.86 -5.99
N THR A 321 22.27 7.49 -4.71
CA THR A 321 21.78 6.23 -4.12
C THR A 321 20.29 5.98 -4.37
N TYR A 322 19.45 7.02 -4.36
CA TYR A 322 18.02 6.88 -4.61
C TYR A 322 17.69 6.53 -6.06
N LEU A 323 18.41 7.13 -7.02
CA LEU A 323 18.27 6.77 -8.44
C LEU A 323 18.88 5.41 -8.74
N ILE A 324 19.93 4.99 -8.02
CA ILE A 324 20.47 3.63 -8.09
C ILE A 324 19.41 2.61 -7.65
N GLU A 325 18.64 2.89 -6.60
CA GLU A 325 17.56 2.02 -6.16
C GLU A 325 16.42 1.97 -7.19
N VAL A 326 16.04 3.12 -7.77
CA VAL A 326 15.08 3.14 -8.89
C VAL A 326 15.63 2.35 -10.07
N ASP A 327 16.91 2.46 -10.41
CA ASP A 327 17.53 1.65 -11.45
C ASP A 327 17.38 0.16 -11.16
N ARG A 328 17.68 -0.30 -9.95
CA ARG A 328 17.56 -1.72 -9.58
C ARG A 328 16.15 -2.26 -9.86
N ILE A 329 15.11 -1.54 -9.43
CA ILE A 329 13.71 -1.99 -9.57
C ILE A 329 13.11 -1.68 -10.95
N LEU A 330 13.68 -0.77 -11.73
CA LEU A 330 13.20 -0.43 -13.07
C LEU A 330 13.72 -1.47 -14.08
N ARG A 331 12.83 -1.94 -14.95
CA ARG A 331 13.15 -2.89 -16.01
C ARG A 331 14.10 -2.27 -17.04
N PRO A 332 14.95 -3.08 -17.70
CA PRO A 332 15.73 -2.59 -18.81
C PRO A 332 14.81 -2.05 -19.91
N GLY A 333 15.10 -0.84 -20.40
CA GLY A 333 14.23 -0.11 -21.32
C GLY A 333 13.06 0.66 -20.65
N GLY A 334 12.88 0.52 -19.34
CA GLY A 334 11.82 1.20 -18.59
C GLY A 334 12.04 2.71 -18.45
N TYR A 335 10.99 3.42 -18.06
CA TYR A 335 10.95 4.88 -18.01
C TYR A 335 10.99 5.42 -16.58
N TRP A 336 11.74 6.49 -16.36
CA TRP A 336 11.63 7.30 -15.15
C TRP A 336 11.10 8.68 -15.50
N ILE A 337 10.04 9.11 -14.81
CA ILE A 337 9.34 10.36 -15.04
C ILE A 337 9.49 11.23 -13.80
N LEU A 338 10.02 12.43 -13.98
CA LEU A 338 10.11 13.46 -12.93
C LEU A 338 9.29 14.68 -13.34
N SER A 339 8.47 15.15 -12.41
CA SER A 339 7.67 16.36 -12.59
C SER A 339 7.72 17.28 -11.37
N GLY A 340 7.72 18.58 -11.62
CA GLY A 340 7.95 19.62 -10.61
C GLY A 340 9.43 19.91 -10.35
N PRO A 341 9.77 20.63 -9.27
CA PRO A 341 11.13 21.07 -9.02
C PRO A 341 12.12 19.89 -9.06
N PRO A 342 13.26 20.04 -9.76
CA PRO A 342 13.73 21.26 -10.43
C PRO A 342 13.26 21.41 -11.90
N ILE A 343 12.49 20.48 -12.47
CA ILE A 343 12.07 20.53 -13.87
C ILE A 343 11.26 21.80 -14.16
N ARG A 344 11.58 22.50 -15.26
CA ARG A 344 10.95 23.79 -15.65
C ARG A 344 11.19 24.93 -14.65
N TRP A 345 12.26 24.87 -13.84
CA TRP A 345 12.63 25.93 -12.90
C TRP A 345 12.75 27.33 -13.52
N ARG A 346 13.19 27.44 -14.78
CA ARG A 346 13.35 28.74 -15.48
C ARG A 346 12.06 29.57 -15.47
N LYS A 347 10.89 28.90 -15.48
CA LYS A 347 9.57 29.54 -15.43
C LYS A 347 9.09 29.77 -13.99
N TYR A 348 9.27 28.78 -13.10
CA TYR A 348 8.57 28.74 -11.82
C TYR A 348 9.42 29.06 -10.58
N TRP A 349 10.72 29.32 -10.70
CA TRP A 349 11.62 29.53 -9.55
C TRP A 349 11.08 30.50 -8.49
N ARG A 350 10.45 31.62 -8.90
CA ARG A 350 9.84 32.60 -7.98
C ARG A 350 8.71 31.99 -7.15
N GLY A 351 7.84 31.19 -7.77
CA GLY A 351 6.70 30.56 -7.12
C GLY A 351 7.08 29.37 -6.23
N TRP A 352 8.34 28.93 -6.27
CA TRP A 352 8.87 27.91 -5.37
C TRP A 352 9.75 28.49 -4.27
N GLU A 353 9.91 29.81 -4.21
CA GLU A 353 10.73 30.51 -3.21
C GLU A 353 12.18 29.99 -3.15
N ARG A 354 12.72 29.60 -4.31
CA ARG A 354 14.09 29.08 -4.46
C ARG A 354 14.86 29.86 -5.51
N SER A 355 16.18 29.93 -5.36
CA SER A 355 17.03 30.62 -6.33
C SER A 355 17.15 29.83 -7.63
N ARG A 356 17.50 30.54 -8.71
CA ARG A 356 17.74 29.92 -10.02
C ARG A 356 18.95 28.99 -9.96
N GLU A 357 19.98 29.41 -9.23
CA GLU A 357 21.25 28.72 -9.07
C GLU A 357 21.05 27.38 -8.36
N ASP A 358 20.26 27.37 -7.28
CA ASP A 358 19.92 26.17 -6.51
C ASP A 358 19.14 25.16 -7.34
N LEU A 359 18.06 25.59 -8.01
CA LEU A 359 17.25 24.71 -8.86
C LEU A 359 18.04 24.17 -10.07
N ASN A 360 18.88 25.01 -10.68
CA ASN A 360 19.76 24.58 -11.75
C ASN A 360 20.80 23.57 -11.25
N ALA A 361 21.40 23.79 -10.09
CA ALA A 361 22.34 22.86 -9.48
C ALA A 361 21.68 21.51 -9.17
N GLU A 362 20.47 21.50 -8.62
CA GLU A 362 19.70 20.29 -8.37
C GLU A 362 19.39 19.53 -9.67
N GLN A 363 18.93 20.22 -10.72
CA GLN A 363 18.68 19.58 -12.02
C GLN A 363 19.97 19.00 -12.62
N MET A 364 21.09 19.74 -12.58
CA MET A 364 22.38 19.27 -13.07
C MET A 364 22.89 18.05 -12.29
N GLN A 365 22.67 17.99 -10.97
CA GLN A 365 23.01 16.80 -10.18
C GLN A 365 22.22 15.58 -10.63
N ILE A 366 20.90 15.71 -10.83
CA ILE A 366 20.05 14.63 -11.36
C ILE A 366 20.51 14.18 -12.75
N GLU A 367 20.83 15.14 -13.63
CA GLU A 367 21.35 14.82 -14.97
C GLU A 367 22.70 14.11 -14.92
N ASN A 368 23.59 14.48 -14.00
CA ASN A 368 24.88 13.82 -13.83
C ASN A 368 24.72 12.39 -13.30
N VAL A 369 23.84 12.18 -12.31
CA VAL A 369 23.55 10.84 -11.78
C VAL A 369 22.93 9.97 -12.86
N THR A 370 21.89 10.42 -13.56
CA THR A 370 21.25 9.63 -14.63
C THR A 370 22.23 9.28 -15.77
N LYS A 371 23.13 10.20 -16.15
CA LYS A 371 24.23 9.89 -17.09
C LYS A 371 25.18 8.83 -16.55
N SER A 372 25.54 8.87 -15.25
CA SER A 372 26.40 7.86 -14.61
C SER A 372 25.76 6.47 -14.53
N LEU A 373 24.42 6.41 -14.54
CA LEU A 373 23.62 5.19 -14.65
C LEU A 373 23.41 4.75 -16.11
N CYS A 374 24.01 5.46 -17.07
CA CYS A 374 23.86 5.21 -18.50
C CYS A 374 22.43 5.40 -19.03
N TRP A 375 21.60 6.18 -18.33
CA TRP A 375 20.24 6.50 -18.78
C TRP A 375 20.26 7.56 -19.87
N LYS A 376 19.30 7.47 -20.78
CA LYS A 376 19.08 8.46 -21.84
C LYS A 376 17.91 9.37 -21.45
N LYS A 377 18.13 10.69 -21.43
CA LYS A 377 17.03 11.65 -21.37
C LYS A 377 16.30 11.63 -22.72
N LEU A 378 15.04 11.23 -22.74
CA LEU A 378 14.25 11.15 -23.96
C LEU A 378 13.61 12.48 -24.31
N VAL A 379 13.01 13.12 -23.32
CA VAL A 379 12.28 14.37 -23.52
C VAL A 379 12.22 15.16 -22.22
N GLU A 380 12.25 16.48 -22.36
CA GLU A 380 11.82 17.43 -21.35
C GLU A 380 10.84 18.38 -22.03
N LYS A 381 9.57 18.29 -21.66
CA LYS A 381 8.50 19.11 -22.22
C LYS A 381 7.61 19.59 -21.09
N ASP A 382 7.43 20.91 -21.04
CA ASP A 382 6.66 21.55 -19.98
C ASP A 382 7.14 21.07 -18.60
N ASP A 383 6.23 20.62 -17.75
CA ASP A 383 6.53 20.19 -16.37
C ASP A 383 7.00 18.73 -16.27
N ILE A 384 7.31 18.08 -17.39
CA ILE A 384 7.60 16.64 -17.47
C ILE A 384 8.98 16.42 -18.10
N SER A 385 9.83 15.67 -17.40
CA SER A 385 11.05 15.11 -17.96
C SER A 385 11.02 13.58 -17.85
N ILE A 386 11.40 12.91 -18.94
CA ILE A 386 11.40 11.45 -19.06
C ILE A 386 12.79 10.96 -19.43
N TRP A 387 13.30 10.04 -18.64
CA TRP A 387 14.52 9.27 -18.91
C TRP A 387 14.17 7.82 -19.18
N GLN A 388 15.03 7.14 -19.92
CA GLN A 388 14.93 5.73 -20.20
C GLN A 388 16.19 5.01 -19.72
N LYS A 389 15.98 3.96 -18.93
CA LYS A 389 17.03 3.01 -18.53
C LYS A 389 17.48 2.22 -19.76
N PRO A 390 18.79 1.94 -19.95
CA PRO A 390 19.23 1.17 -21.10
C PRO A 390 18.64 -0.25 -21.10
N ALA A 391 18.45 -0.83 -22.29
CA ALA A 391 17.93 -2.19 -22.44
C ALA A 391 18.92 -3.27 -21.95
N ASN A 392 20.21 -2.96 -21.88
CA ASN A 392 21.27 -3.81 -21.37
C ASN A 392 22.50 -2.98 -20.96
N HIS A 393 23.54 -3.63 -20.43
CA HIS A 393 24.75 -2.96 -19.96
C HIS A 393 25.94 -3.03 -20.93
N LEU A 394 25.82 -3.51 -22.18
CA LEU A 394 26.98 -3.65 -23.08
C LEU A 394 27.70 -2.32 -23.32
N GLN A 395 26.97 -1.27 -23.70
CA GLN A 395 27.54 0.06 -23.87
C GLN A 395 27.93 0.70 -22.54
N CYS A 396 27.12 0.49 -21.50
CA CYS A 396 27.38 1.03 -20.17
C CYS A 396 28.69 0.50 -19.56
N LYS A 397 29.01 -0.78 -19.77
CA LYS A 397 30.29 -1.39 -19.37
C LYS A 397 31.47 -0.76 -20.08
N LYS A 398 31.35 -0.44 -21.37
CA LYS A 398 32.40 0.28 -22.12
C LYS A 398 32.61 1.68 -21.56
N PHE A 399 31.52 2.42 -21.34
CA PHE A 399 31.57 3.75 -20.70
C PHE A 399 32.26 3.71 -19.34
N ARG A 400 32.02 2.65 -18.55
CA ARG A 400 32.57 2.50 -17.19
C ARG A 400 34.03 2.10 -17.12
N LYS A 401 34.62 1.63 -18.23
CA LYS A 401 36.09 1.52 -18.34
C LYS A 401 36.75 2.91 -18.25
N VAL A 402 36.05 3.95 -18.71
CA VAL A 402 36.50 5.35 -18.68
C VAL A 402 36.02 6.04 -17.40
N PHE A 403 34.73 5.91 -17.06
CA PHE A 403 34.10 6.55 -15.91
C PHE A 403 33.83 5.54 -14.78
N LYS A 404 34.69 5.53 -13.76
CA LYS A 404 34.72 4.48 -12.71
C LYS A 404 33.63 4.60 -11.62
N ARG A 405 32.70 5.55 -11.71
CA ARG A 405 31.69 5.80 -10.66
C ARG A 405 30.27 5.92 -11.22
N PRO A 406 29.26 5.28 -10.59
CA PRO A 406 29.39 4.30 -9.49
C PRO A 406 30.08 3.01 -10.01
N PRO A 407 30.69 2.14 -9.17
CA PRO A 407 31.16 0.82 -9.59
C PRO A 407 29.99 -0.17 -9.74
N PHE A 408 30.20 -1.33 -10.36
CA PHE A 408 29.16 -2.38 -10.38
C PHE A 408 29.17 -3.09 -9.02
N CYS A 409 27.99 -3.43 -8.50
CA CYS A 409 27.90 -4.18 -7.25
C CYS A 409 28.54 -5.56 -7.39
N SER A 410 29.31 -5.97 -6.37
CA SER A 410 29.93 -7.30 -6.31
C SER A 410 28.98 -8.29 -5.65
N SER A 411 28.69 -9.41 -6.34
CA SER A 411 28.21 -10.67 -5.72
C SER A 411 26.99 -10.57 -4.80
N GLN A 412 26.05 -9.67 -5.07
CA GLN A 412 24.80 -9.55 -4.30
C GLN A 412 23.61 -9.98 -5.16
N ASP A 413 22.69 -10.71 -4.55
CA ASP A 413 21.40 -11.01 -5.15
C ASP A 413 20.61 -9.69 -5.40
N PRO A 414 20.31 -9.34 -6.67
CA PRO A 414 19.60 -8.11 -7.00
C PRO A 414 18.13 -8.13 -6.58
N ASP A 415 17.55 -9.32 -6.36
CA ASP A 415 16.15 -9.49 -5.96
C ASP A 415 15.97 -9.45 -4.44
N LYS A 416 17.04 -9.60 -3.66
CA LYS A 416 17.01 -9.48 -2.20
C LYS A 416 16.83 -8.03 -1.77
N ALA A 417 15.70 -7.73 -1.12
CA ALA A 417 15.36 -6.37 -0.70
C ALA A 417 14.96 -6.22 0.77
N TRP A 418 14.34 -7.22 1.41
CA TRP A 418 13.85 -7.09 2.79
C TRP A 418 14.98 -6.77 3.77
N TYR A 419 14.89 -5.61 4.42
CA TYR A 419 15.92 -5.03 5.31
C TYR A 419 17.35 -4.91 4.74
N THR A 420 17.51 -5.08 3.43
CA THR A 420 18.78 -4.88 2.72
C THR A 420 19.10 -3.38 2.64
N SER A 421 20.31 -2.99 3.03
CA SER A 421 20.74 -1.60 2.91
C SER A 421 20.94 -1.18 1.46
N LEU A 422 20.70 0.10 1.16
CA LEU A 422 21.04 0.69 -0.13
C LEU A 422 22.56 0.77 -0.29
N GLU A 423 23.01 0.64 -1.53
CA GLU A 423 24.42 0.68 -1.90
C GLU A 423 24.65 1.74 -2.99
N THR A 424 25.86 2.30 -3.04
CA THR A 424 26.27 3.31 -4.02
C THR A 424 26.89 2.69 -5.28
N CYS A 425 26.50 1.45 -5.60
CA CYS A 425 26.96 0.71 -6.77
C CYS A 425 25.78 0.40 -7.72
N LEU A 426 26.08 0.29 -9.01
CA LEU A 426 25.08 -0.08 -10.03
C LEU A 426 24.84 -1.59 -9.98
N THR A 427 23.59 -2.01 -9.87
CA THR A 427 23.22 -3.43 -9.93
C THR A 427 23.46 -3.98 -11.34
N PRO A 428 24.26 -5.05 -11.53
CA PRO A 428 24.47 -5.65 -12.84
C PRO A 428 23.16 -6.19 -13.44
N LEU A 429 22.86 -5.81 -14.68
CA LEU A 429 21.84 -6.49 -15.48
C LEU A 429 22.38 -7.83 -16.00
N PRO A 430 21.52 -8.84 -16.24
CA PRO A 430 21.93 -10.10 -16.86
C PRO A 430 22.67 -9.86 -18.18
N GLU A 431 23.68 -10.69 -18.45
CA GLU A 431 24.48 -10.60 -19.66
C GLU A 431 23.64 -10.82 -20.93
N VAL A 432 24.06 -10.18 -22.01
CA VAL A 432 23.49 -10.28 -23.35
C VAL A 432 24.60 -10.40 -24.37
N SER A 433 24.32 -11.06 -25.51
CA SER A 433 25.27 -11.19 -26.62
C SER A 433 25.27 -9.97 -27.55
N ASP A 434 24.11 -9.34 -27.73
CA ASP A 434 23.91 -8.25 -28.68
C ASP A 434 23.34 -6.96 -28.04
N ASN A 435 23.57 -5.82 -28.69
CA ASN A 435 23.11 -4.51 -28.21
C ASN A 435 21.58 -4.35 -28.27
N GLU A 436 20.89 -5.06 -29.15
CA GLU A 436 19.43 -5.01 -29.30
C GLU A 436 18.70 -5.91 -28.29
N GLU A 437 19.42 -6.83 -27.64
CA GLU A 437 18.85 -7.72 -26.64
C GLU A 437 18.46 -6.97 -25.36
N VAL A 438 17.28 -7.33 -24.84
CA VAL A 438 16.82 -6.85 -23.53
C VAL A 438 17.40 -7.75 -22.44
N ALA A 439 18.18 -7.18 -21.54
CA ALA A 439 18.79 -7.92 -20.45
C ALA A 439 17.73 -8.60 -19.56
N GLY A 440 17.97 -9.86 -19.23
CA GLY A 440 16.99 -10.69 -18.53
C GLY A 440 15.91 -11.30 -19.43
N GLY A 441 15.74 -10.81 -20.66
CA GLY A 441 14.77 -11.31 -21.65
C GLY A 441 13.63 -10.33 -21.90
N LYS A 442 13.16 -10.27 -23.15
CA LYS A 442 12.02 -9.44 -23.56
C LYS A 442 10.73 -10.06 -23.04
N LEU A 443 9.84 -9.23 -22.49
CA LEU A 443 8.52 -9.65 -22.03
C LEU A 443 7.48 -9.45 -23.13
N GLU A 444 6.49 -10.34 -23.15
CA GLU A 444 5.27 -10.15 -23.94
C GLU A 444 4.53 -8.89 -23.50
N LYS A 445 3.77 -8.29 -24.42
CA LYS A 445 2.91 -7.14 -24.10
C LYS A 445 1.65 -7.60 -23.37
N TRP A 446 1.09 -6.74 -22.53
CA TRP A 446 -0.20 -6.99 -21.91
C TRP A 446 -1.32 -7.11 -22.97
N PRO A 447 -2.29 -8.04 -22.86
CA PRO A 447 -2.52 -9.00 -21.76
C PRO A 447 -1.80 -10.35 -21.90
N LYS A 448 -1.21 -10.67 -23.07
CA LYS A 448 -0.55 -11.97 -23.32
C LYS A 448 0.50 -12.32 -22.26
N ARG A 449 1.18 -11.29 -21.77
CA ARG A 449 2.14 -11.33 -20.67
C ARG A 449 1.72 -12.11 -19.44
N LEU A 450 0.44 -12.10 -19.07
CA LEU A 450 -0.04 -12.71 -17.83
C LEU A 450 0.23 -14.22 -17.74
N ASN A 451 0.12 -14.90 -18.88
CA ASN A 451 0.19 -16.35 -19.01
C ASN A 451 1.39 -16.81 -19.86
N ALA A 452 2.18 -15.88 -20.39
CA ALA A 452 3.45 -16.19 -21.05
C ALA A 452 4.46 -16.68 -20.02
N ILE A 453 5.30 -17.65 -20.39
CA ILE A 453 6.36 -18.18 -19.53
C ILE A 453 7.37 -17.04 -19.25
N PRO A 454 7.55 -16.62 -17.98
CA PRO A 454 8.47 -15.55 -17.64
C PRO A 454 9.94 -15.88 -17.97
N PRO A 455 10.74 -14.91 -18.46
CA PRO A 455 12.15 -15.14 -18.78
C PRO A 455 12.99 -15.70 -17.62
N ARG A 456 12.69 -15.34 -16.37
CA ARG A 456 13.36 -15.92 -15.20
C ARG A 456 13.17 -17.44 -15.09
N ILE A 457 12.02 -17.94 -15.52
CA ILE A 457 11.68 -19.38 -15.53
C ILE A 457 12.32 -20.06 -16.74
N SER A 458 12.17 -19.51 -17.95
CA SER A 458 12.74 -20.13 -19.17
C SER A 458 14.27 -20.18 -19.16
N LYS A 459 14.93 -19.24 -18.48
CA LYS A 459 16.39 -19.23 -18.27
C LYS A 459 16.85 -20.04 -17.05
N GLY A 460 15.95 -20.66 -16.29
CA GLY A 460 16.31 -21.48 -15.12
C GLY A 460 16.90 -20.69 -13.95
N THR A 461 16.63 -19.39 -13.84
CA THR A 461 17.20 -18.55 -12.77
C THR A 461 16.51 -18.72 -11.42
N ILE A 462 15.32 -19.30 -11.39
CA ILE A 462 14.55 -19.59 -10.18
C ILE A 462 14.62 -21.09 -9.90
N ASN A 463 15.46 -21.48 -8.95
CA ASN A 463 15.61 -22.88 -8.56
C ASN A 463 14.28 -23.47 -8.09
N GLY A 464 13.90 -24.62 -8.65
CA GLY A 464 12.65 -25.31 -8.31
C GLY A 464 11.41 -24.85 -9.08
N VAL A 465 11.53 -23.91 -10.02
CA VAL A 465 10.43 -23.49 -10.90
C VAL A 465 10.82 -23.66 -12.36
N THR A 466 10.12 -24.54 -13.06
CA THR A 466 10.27 -24.82 -14.50
C THR A 466 9.05 -24.36 -15.30
N PRO A 467 9.13 -24.26 -16.64
CA PRO A 467 7.97 -24.00 -17.49
C PRO A 467 6.78 -24.94 -17.22
N GLU A 468 7.05 -26.22 -16.95
CA GLU A 468 6.02 -27.22 -16.64
C GLU A 468 5.33 -26.92 -15.31
N THR A 469 6.10 -26.61 -14.26
CA THR A 469 5.53 -26.22 -12.96
C THR A 469 4.68 -24.95 -13.06
N PHE A 470 5.08 -23.99 -13.92
CA PHE A 470 4.30 -22.79 -14.17
C PHE A 470 2.97 -23.10 -14.86
N GLN A 471 2.96 -23.99 -15.86
CA GLN A 471 1.71 -24.41 -16.51
C GLN A 471 0.79 -25.17 -15.56
N GLN A 472 1.35 -26.03 -14.69
CA GLN A 472 0.58 -26.70 -13.65
C GLN A 472 -0.03 -25.72 -12.64
N ASP A 473 0.72 -24.68 -12.24
CA ASP A 473 0.22 -23.62 -11.37
C ASP A 473 -0.96 -22.86 -12.00
N LEU A 474 -0.88 -22.54 -13.30
CA LEU A 474 -1.99 -21.90 -14.03
C LEU A 474 -3.27 -22.76 -13.97
N GLN A 475 -3.16 -24.06 -14.24
CA GLN A 475 -4.30 -24.99 -14.19
C GLN A 475 -4.83 -25.22 -12.77
N LEU A 476 -3.93 -25.24 -11.78
CA LEU A 476 -4.28 -25.39 -10.38
C LEU A 476 -5.10 -24.19 -9.89
N TRP A 477 -4.62 -22.98 -10.13
CA TRP A 477 -5.29 -21.77 -9.65
C TRP A 477 -6.60 -21.49 -10.37
N ASN A 478 -6.71 -21.84 -11.65
CA ASN A 478 -7.99 -21.78 -12.35
C ASN A 478 -9.05 -22.64 -11.64
N ARG A 479 -8.72 -23.90 -11.31
CA ARG A 479 -9.62 -24.79 -10.57
C ARG A 479 -9.91 -24.28 -9.15
N ARG A 480 -8.89 -23.81 -8.44
CA ARG A 480 -9.04 -23.32 -7.05
C ARG A 480 -9.91 -22.06 -6.99
N VAL A 481 -9.66 -21.06 -7.82
CA VAL A 481 -10.47 -19.83 -7.83
C VAL A 481 -11.91 -20.12 -8.27
N SER A 482 -12.10 -21.02 -9.24
CA SER A 482 -13.44 -21.48 -9.61
C SER A 482 -14.18 -22.10 -8.43
N TYR A 483 -13.53 -22.96 -7.65
CA TYR A 483 -14.10 -23.53 -6.42
C TYR A 483 -14.32 -22.47 -5.32
N TYR A 484 -13.38 -21.54 -5.13
CA TYR A 484 -13.57 -20.46 -4.15
C TYR A 484 -14.78 -19.59 -4.47
N LYS A 485 -15.08 -19.36 -5.75
CA LYS A 485 -16.29 -18.64 -6.19
C LYS A 485 -17.58 -19.42 -5.90
N THR A 486 -17.54 -20.76 -5.74
CA THR A 486 -18.73 -21.54 -5.33
C THR A 486 -18.95 -21.53 -3.82
N VAL A 487 -17.88 -21.51 -3.03
CA VAL A 487 -17.95 -21.46 -1.56
C VAL A 487 -18.24 -20.03 -1.07
N ASN A 488 -17.54 -19.05 -1.63
CA ASN A 488 -17.74 -17.63 -1.36
C ASN A 488 -18.32 -16.98 -2.62
N ASN A 489 -19.65 -17.01 -2.76
CA ASN A 489 -20.36 -16.42 -3.89
C ASN A 489 -20.08 -14.92 -4.07
N GLN A 490 -19.68 -14.21 -3.00
CA GLN A 490 -19.28 -12.80 -3.04
C GLN A 490 -17.97 -12.58 -3.82
N LEU A 491 -17.07 -13.57 -3.89
CA LEU A 491 -15.84 -13.47 -4.68
C LEU A 491 -16.12 -13.35 -6.19
N GLY A 492 -17.23 -13.92 -6.65
CA GLY A 492 -17.69 -13.77 -8.04
C GLY A 492 -18.52 -12.51 -8.29
N GLN A 493 -18.85 -11.73 -7.26
CA GLN A 493 -19.71 -10.56 -7.38
C GLN A 493 -18.89 -9.31 -7.75
N ALA A 494 -19.13 -8.78 -8.95
CA ALA A 494 -18.44 -7.59 -9.43
C ALA A 494 -18.58 -6.40 -8.46
N GLY A 495 -17.44 -5.81 -8.09
CA GLY A 495 -17.36 -4.63 -7.22
C GLY A 495 -17.62 -4.90 -5.73
N ARG A 496 -17.76 -6.16 -5.30
CA ARG A 496 -17.88 -6.53 -3.88
C ARG A 496 -16.55 -6.46 -3.14
N TYR A 497 -15.48 -6.90 -3.78
CA TYR A 497 -14.11 -6.77 -3.29
C TYR A 497 -13.31 -5.88 -4.24
N ARG A 498 -12.39 -5.09 -3.68
CA ARG A 498 -11.53 -4.19 -4.43
C ARG A 498 -10.06 -4.37 -4.05
N ASN A 499 -9.76 -4.30 -2.76
CA ASN A 499 -8.42 -4.46 -2.21
C ASN A 499 -8.26 -5.89 -1.69
N ILE A 500 -7.49 -6.71 -2.40
CA ILE A 500 -7.23 -8.10 -1.98
C ILE A 500 -5.77 -8.27 -1.59
N LEU A 501 -5.53 -9.03 -0.53
CA LEU A 501 -4.20 -9.46 -0.11
C LEU A 501 -4.06 -10.96 -0.32
N ASP A 502 -3.03 -11.37 -1.06
CA ASP A 502 -2.59 -12.76 -1.12
C ASP A 502 -1.30 -12.89 -0.32
N MET A 503 -1.38 -13.53 0.84
CA MET A 503 -0.31 -13.53 1.83
C MET A 503 0.89 -14.40 1.43
N ASN A 504 0.68 -15.38 0.54
CA ASN A 504 1.70 -16.27 0.02
C ASN A 504 1.41 -16.61 -1.45
N ALA A 505 1.71 -15.65 -2.32
CA ALA A 505 1.26 -15.68 -3.69
C ALA A 505 2.00 -16.67 -4.59
N PHE A 506 3.18 -17.16 -4.17
CA PHE A 506 4.08 -17.98 -4.97
C PHE A 506 4.26 -17.38 -6.39
N LEU A 507 3.63 -17.92 -7.43
CA LEU A 507 3.75 -17.42 -8.81
C LEU A 507 2.69 -16.35 -9.19
N GLY A 508 1.77 -16.00 -8.28
CA GLY A 508 0.68 -15.03 -8.49
C GLY A 508 -0.55 -15.62 -9.18
N GLY A 509 -0.73 -16.95 -9.12
CA GLY A 509 -1.82 -17.64 -9.81
C GLY A 509 -3.22 -17.25 -9.31
N PHE A 510 -3.38 -16.97 -8.01
CA PHE A 510 -4.63 -16.46 -7.45
C PHE A 510 -5.02 -15.12 -8.10
N ALA A 511 -4.12 -14.13 -8.09
CA ALA A 511 -4.36 -12.83 -8.71
C ALA A 511 -4.59 -12.90 -10.22
N ALA A 512 -3.87 -13.78 -10.91
CA ALA A 512 -4.04 -13.94 -12.36
C ALA A 512 -5.44 -14.39 -12.76
N ASN A 513 -6.13 -15.17 -11.91
CA ASN A 513 -7.49 -15.63 -12.15
C ASN A 513 -8.58 -14.62 -11.72
N LEU A 514 -8.17 -13.48 -11.14
CA LEU A 514 -9.06 -12.38 -10.74
C LEU A 514 -8.79 -11.09 -11.54
N VAL A 515 -7.95 -11.15 -12.57
CA VAL A 515 -7.46 -9.95 -13.27
C VAL A 515 -8.53 -9.21 -14.07
N GLU A 516 -9.58 -9.93 -14.48
CA GLU A 516 -10.71 -9.38 -15.22
C GLU A 516 -11.76 -8.76 -14.28
N ASP A 517 -11.68 -9.05 -12.98
CA ASP A 517 -12.54 -8.44 -11.97
C ASP A 517 -12.02 -7.01 -11.68
N PRO A 518 -12.90 -6.03 -11.34
CA PRO A 518 -12.50 -4.64 -11.10
C PRO A 518 -11.82 -4.45 -9.74
N LEU A 519 -10.78 -5.23 -9.47
CA LEU A 519 -10.04 -5.32 -8.22
C LEU A 519 -8.53 -5.35 -8.45
N TRP A 520 -7.76 -5.31 -7.38
CA TRP A 520 -6.32 -5.53 -7.42
C TRP A 520 -5.90 -6.44 -6.26
N VAL A 521 -4.80 -7.16 -6.47
CA VAL A 521 -4.24 -8.08 -5.48
C VAL A 521 -2.83 -7.63 -5.12
N MET A 522 -2.57 -7.41 -3.83
CA MET A 522 -1.22 -7.34 -3.29
C MET A 522 -0.68 -8.76 -3.18
N ASN A 523 0.19 -9.17 -4.09
CA ASN A 523 0.78 -10.50 -4.06
C ASN A 523 2.01 -10.48 -3.15
N VAL A 524 1.91 -11.09 -1.97
CA VAL A 524 3.04 -11.17 -1.04
C VAL A 524 3.86 -12.42 -1.31
N VAL A 525 5.17 -12.26 -1.38
CA VAL A 525 6.12 -13.38 -1.29
C VAL A 525 6.79 -13.28 0.07
N PRO A 526 6.46 -14.18 1.01
CA PRO A 526 7.07 -14.23 2.33
C PRO A 526 8.59 -14.26 2.26
N VAL A 527 9.26 -13.50 3.13
CA VAL A 527 10.74 -13.49 3.20
C VAL A 527 11.28 -14.87 3.61
N GLU A 528 10.49 -15.61 4.37
CA GLU A 528 10.75 -16.96 4.85
C GLU A 528 10.48 -18.05 3.79
N ALA A 529 9.90 -17.69 2.63
CA ALA A 529 9.67 -18.63 1.55
C ALA A 529 11.01 -19.16 1.00
N LYS A 530 11.07 -20.48 0.74
CA LYS A 530 12.28 -21.12 0.21
C LYS A 530 12.64 -20.65 -1.20
N ILE A 531 11.64 -20.29 -1.99
CA ILE A 531 11.80 -19.88 -3.38
C ILE A 531 11.33 -18.44 -3.50
N ASN A 532 12.23 -17.56 -3.96
CA ASN A 532 11.90 -16.17 -4.22
C ASN A 532 11.27 -16.02 -5.62
N THR A 533 9.95 -15.90 -5.66
CA THR A 533 9.16 -15.83 -6.90
C THR A 533 8.63 -14.43 -7.21
N LEU A 534 8.95 -13.40 -6.40
CA LEU A 534 8.36 -12.08 -6.59
C LEU A 534 8.76 -11.46 -7.93
N GLY A 535 9.99 -11.71 -8.39
CA GLY A 535 10.43 -11.30 -9.73
C GLY A 535 9.58 -11.91 -10.85
N VAL A 536 9.08 -13.13 -10.67
CA VAL A 536 8.20 -13.82 -11.62
C VAL A 536 6.82 -13.17 -11.65
N ILE A 537 6.24 -12.88 -10.48
CA ILE A 537 4.94 -12.16 -10.38
C ILE A 537 5.00 -10.85 -11.17
N TYR A 538 6.07 -10.08 -11.00
CA TYR A 538 6.27 -8.86 -11.76
C TYR A 538 6.47 -9.13 -13.25
N GLU A 539 7.26 -10.13 -13.67
CA GLU A 539 7.40 -10.49 -15.09
C GLU A 539 6.08 -10.89 -15.77
N ARG A 540 5.08 -11.39 -15.02
CA ARG A 540 3.70 -11.61 -15.52
C ARG A 540 2.86 -10.33 -15.67
N GLY A 541 3.31 -9.21 -15.12
CA GLY A 541 2.57 -7.93 -15.14
C GLY A 541 1.61 -7.75 -13.97
N LEU A 542 1.87 -8.44 -12.86
CA LEU A 542 1.18 -8.29 -11.58
C LEU A 542 2.05 -7.44 -10.62
N ILE A 543 1.47 -7.03 -9.49
CA ILE A 543 2.13 -6.24 -8.44
C ILE A 543 2.23 -7.03 -7.14
N GLY A 544 3.24 -6.75 -6.32
CA GLY A 544 3.45 -7.49 -5.08
C GLY A 544 4.54 -6.90 -4.20
N THR A 545 4.79 -7.50 -3.04
CA THR A 545 5.83 -7.03 -2.12
C THR A 545 6.41 -8.17 -1.29
N TYR A 546 7.64 -8.00 -0.80
CA TYR A 546 8.16 -8.85 0.26
C TYR A 546 7.58 -8.43 1.60
N GLN A 547 7.25 -9.39 2.45
CA GLN A 547 6.82 -9.15 3.83
C GLN A 547 7.17 -10.38 4.69
N SER A 548 7.59 -10.16 5.93
CA SER A 548 7.58 -11.20 6.95
C SER A 548 6.30 -11.08 7.76
N TRP A 549 5.52 -12.16 7.86
CA TRP A 549 4.31 -12.20 8.70
C TRP A 549 4.60 -12.33 10.20
N CYS A 550 5.88 -12.40 10.59
CA CYS A 550 6.27 -12.22 11.98
C CYS A 550 6.28 -10.75 12.43
N GLU A 551 6.03 -9.81 11.51
CA GLU A 551 5.93 -8.39 11.76
C GLU A 551 4.69 -7.80 11.07
N ALA A 552 4.18 -6.68 11.60
CA ALA A 552 3.01 -6.03 11.03
C ALA A 552 3.31 -5.38 9.68
N MET A 553 2.43 -5.53 8.70
CA MET A 553 2.56 -4.93 7.38
C MET A 553 2.52 -3.39 7.43
N SER A 554 3.30 -2.74 6.58
CA SER A 554 3.36 -1.27 6.42
C SER A 554 2.11 -0.73 5.72
N THR A 555 0.96 -0.92 6.36
CA THR A 555 -0.37 -0.51 5.88
C THR A 555 -1.28 -0.10 7.05
N TYR A 556 -2.32 0.66 6.75
CA TYR A 556 -3.33 1.06 7.73
C TYR A 556 -4.25 -0.11 8.11
N PRO A 557 -4.84 -0.10 9.31
CA PRO A 557 -5.91 -1.05 9.63
C PRO A 557 -7.06 -0.98 8.63
N ARG A 558 -7.76 -2.11 8.41
CA ARG A 558 -8.94 -2.20 7.54
C ARG A 558 -8.65 -1.75 6.09
N THR A 559 -7.55 -2.24 5.53
CA THR A 559 -7.12 -1.96 4.16
C THR A 559 -7.75 -2.91 3.15
N TYR A 560 -7.87 -4.19 3.48
CA TYR A 560 -8.22 -5.25 2.54
C TYR A 560 -9.65 -5.73 2.75
N ASP A 561 -10.38 -5.92 1.65
CA ASP A 561 -11.74 -6.47 1.68
C ASP A 561 -11.72 -8.02 1.71
N LEU A 562 -10.64 -8.62 1.20
CA LEU A 562 -10.40 -10.05 1.26
C LEU A 562 -8.93 -10.37 1.50
N ILE A 563 -8.67 -11.31 2.40
CA ILE A 563 -7.35 -11.89 2.64
C ILE A 563 -7.38 -13.35 2.21
N HIS A 564 -6.41 -13.75 1.40
CA HIS A 564 -6.15 -15.13 1.03
C HIS A 564 -4.83 -15.58 1.64
N ALA A 565 -4.86 -16.69 2.38
CA ALA A 565 -3.71 -17.26 3.08
C ALA A 565 -3.57 -18.74 2.70
N ASP A 566 -2.62 -19.04 1.79
CA ASP A 566 -2.26 -20.41 1.41
C ASP A 566 -0.98 -20.85 2.12
N SER A 567 -1.11 -21.87 2.98
CA SER A 567 -0.03 -22.50 3.74
C SER A 567 0.79 -21.53 4.60
N ILE A 568 0.17 -20.43 5.04
CA ILE A 568 0.84 -19.38 5.82
C ILE A 568 1.25 -19.89 7.20
N PHE A 569 0.35 -20.54 7.91
CA PHE A 569 0.65 -20.96 9.28
C PHE A 569 1.64 -22.13 9.28
N THR A 570 1.57 -23.01 8.28
CA THR A 570 2.60 -24.03 8.06
C THR A 570 3.96 -23.42 7.72
N LEU A 571 4.02 -22.37 6.88
CA LEU A 571 5.27 -21.69 6.53
C LEU A 571 5.95 -21.03 7.75
N TYR A 572 5.14 -20.48 8.66
CA TYR A 572 5.59 -19.76 9.84
C TYR A 572 5.61 -20.58 11.13
N LYS A 573 5.29 -21.88 11.04
CA LYS A 573 5.37 -22.81 12.15
C LYS A 573 6.76 -22.73 12.80
N ASP A 574 6.77 -22.60 14.11
CA ASP A 574 7.98 -22.48 14.95
C ASP A 574 8.84 -21.22 14.68
N ARG A 575 8.35 -20.24 13.90
CA ARG A 575 9.04 -18.95 13.63
C ARG A 575 8.43 -17.79 14.39
N CYS A 576 7.11 -17.70 14.42
CA CYS A 576 6.36 -16.74 15.22
C CYS A 576 5.00 -17.29 15.62
N GLU A 577 4.36 -16.62 16.58
CA GLU A 577 3.09 -17.07 17.14
C GLU A 577 1.97 -16.99 16.09
N MET A 578 1.16 -18.04 15.99
CA MET A 578 -0.03 -18.08 15.12
C MET A 578 -0.95 -16.88 15.40
N ASP A 579 -1.13 -16.55 16.68
CA ASP A 579 -1.95 -15.45 17.15
C ASP A 579 -1.45 -14.07 16.69
N ASP A 580 -0.13 -13.89 16.52
CA ASP A 580 0.42 -12.65 15.96
C ASP A 580 -0.02 -12.46 14.51
N ILE A 581 -0.02 -13.54 13.73
CA ILE A 581 -0.45 -13.54 12.33
C ILE A 581 -1.96 -13.31 12.25
N MET A 582 -2.76 -13.96 13.10
CA MET A 582 -4.21 -13.78 13.14
C MET A 582 -4.62 -12.36 13.55
N LEU A 583 -3.96 -11.76 14.55
CA LEU A 583 -4.20 -10.37 14.94
C LEU A 583 -3.79 -9.37 13.84
N GLU A 584 -2.74 -9.68 13.07
CA GLU A 584 -2.37 -8.87 11.91
C GLU A 584 -3.41 -8.99 10.78
N MET A 585 -3.92 -10.20 10.51
CA MET A 585 -5.03 -10.41 9.57
C MET A 585 -6.28 -9.61 10.01
N ASP A 586 -6.67 -9.68 11.29
CA ASP A 586 -7.79 -8.92 11.86
C ASP A 586 -7.58 -7.41 11.70
N ARG A 587 -6.38 -6.91 12.05
CA ARG A 587 -6.06 -5.48 11.95
C ARG A 587 -6.24 -4.96 10.53
N ILE A 588 -5.75 -5.66 9.51
CA ILE A 588 -5.73 -5.17 8.12
C ILE A 588 -6.98 -5.54 7.32
N LEU A 589 -7.80 -6.48 7.79
CA LEU A 589 -9.08 -6.84 7.18
C LEU A 589 -10.14 -5.78 7.50
N ARG A 590 -10.97 -5.44 6.52
CA ARG A 590 -12.11 -4.55 6.72
C ARG A 590 -13.24 -5.22 7.49
N PRO A 591 -14.08 -4.44 8.21
CA PRO A 591 -15.37 -4.91 8.67
C PRO A 591 -16.15 -5.53 7.49
N GLU A 592 -16.83 -6.65 7.73
CA GLU A 592 -17.50 -7.45 6.69
C GLU A 592 -16.56 -8.00 5.59
N GLY A 593 -15.24 -7.95 5.80
CA GLY A 593 -14.26 -8.57 4.92
C GLY A 593 -14.29 -10.09 4.99
N SER A 594 -13.70 -10.74 3.98
CA SER A 594 -13.59 -12.20 3.91
C SER A 594 -12.16 -12.69 4.13
N LEU A 595 -12.04 -13.87 4.73
CA LEU A 595 -10.77 -14.56 4.92
C LEU A 595 -10.87 -15.96 4.32
N ILE A 596 -9.98 -16.30 3.40
CA ILE A 596 -9.83 -17.64 2.84
C ILE A 596 -8.51 -18.20 3.37
N ILE A 597 -8.58 -19.22 4.22
CA ILE A 597 -7.42 -19.92 4.77
C ILE A 597 -7.40 -21.31 4.16
N ARG A 598 -6.27 -21.65 3.54
CA ARG A 598 -5.97 -22.98 3.05
C ARG A 598 -4.67 -23.41 3.71
N ASP A 599 -4.72 -24.42 4.56
CA ASP A 599 -3.54 -24.92 5.28
C ASP A 599 -3.73 -26.40 5.61
N ASP A 600 -2.74 -27.03 6.27
CA ASP A 600 -2.87 -28.40 6.75
C ASP A 600 -4.05 -28.55 7.73
N VAL A 601 -4.71 -29.72 7.74
CA VAL A 601 -5.96 -29.94 8.50
C VAL A 601 -5.77 -29.66 9.99
N ASP A 602 -4.67 -30.13 10.59
CA ASP A 602 -4.35 -29.91 12.01
C ASP A 602 -4.19 -28.42 12.36
N ILE A 603 -3.71 -27.63 11.40
CA ILE A 603 -3.56 -26.18 11.54
C ILE A 603 -4.92 -25.51 11.42
N LEU A 604 -5.76 -25.93 10.47
CA LEU A 604 -7.10 -25.37 10.29
C LEU A 604 -7.99 -25.61 11.52
N VAL A 605 -7.86 -26.76 12.20
CA VAL A 605 -8.56 -27.03 13.47
C VAL A 605 -8.14 -26.01 14.53
N LYS A 606 -6.84 -25.79 14.72
CA LYS A 606 -6.32 -24.80 15.68
C LYS A 606 -6.77 -23.37 15.36
N VAL A 607 -6.78 -23.01 14.07
CA VAL A 607 -7.26 -21.69 13.64
C VAL A 607 -8.76 -21.54 13.88
N LYS A 608 -9.56 -22.60 13.68
CA LYS A 608 -11.00 -22.60 13.99
C LYS A 608 -11.23 -22.42 15.50
N ASP A 609 -10.45 -23.10 16.33
CA ASP A 609 -10.54 -23.00 17.79
C ASP A 609 -10.18 -21.59 18.30
N CYS A 610 -9.16 -20.95 17.69
CA CYS A 610 -8.83 -19.54 17.97
C CYS A 610 -9.91 -18.56 17.49
N ARG A 611 -10.79 -18.93 16.54
CA ARG A 611 -11.82 -18.05 15.97
C ARG A 611 -13.19 -18.20 16.62
N CYS A 612 -13.64 -19.43 16.92
CA CYS A 612 -14.94 -19.66 17.56
C CYS A 612 -14.98 -19.12 19.00
N THR A 613 -13.81 -18.82 19.59
CA THR A 613 -13.69 -18.19 20.92
C THR A 613 -13.75 -16.65 20.89
N GLU A 614 -13.70 -16.02 19.71
CA GLU A 614 -13.65 -14.55 19.57
C GLU A 614 -14.92 -13.90 19.04
N LEU A 615 -15.83 -14.69 18.45
CA LEU A 615 -17.07 -14.19 17.84
C LEU A 615 -18.33 -14.40 18.68
N GLY A 616 -18.27 -15.16 19.78
CA GLY A 616 -19.40 -15.28 20.71
C GLY A 616 -20.75 -15.60 20.06
N GLN A 617 -20.77 -16.36 18.96
CA GLN A 617 -22.00 -16.76 18.25
C GLN A 617 -21.92 -18.20 17.76
N SER A 618 -23.04 -18.88 17.95
CA SER A 618 -23.28 -20.32 17.95
C SER A 618 -23.52 -20.93 16.56
N ASP A 619 -22.86 -20.45 15.52
CA ASP A 619 -22.94 -21.06 14.17
C ASP A 619 -21.52 -21.18 13.57
N CYS A 620 -20.75 -22.10 14.17
CA CYS A 620 -19.60 -22.80 13.60
C CYS A 620 -20.02 -24.25 13.26
#